data_AF-A0A953DV28-F1
#
_entry.id   AF-A0A953DV28-F1
#
_cell.length_a   1.000
_cell.length_b   1.000
_cell.length_c   1.000
_cell.angle_alpha   90.00
_cell.angle_beta   90.00
_cell.angle_gamma   90.00
#
_symmetry.space_group_name_H-M   'P 1'
#
loop_
_entity.id
_entity.type
_entity.pdbx_description
1 polymer ?
#
loop_
_entity_poly.entity_id
_entity_poly.type
_entity_poly.pdbx_seq_one_letter_code
_entity_poly.pdbx_strand_id
1 'polypeptide(L)'
;MSGFPGLPPAGAEPRQVAAVVNRLGQGKLNCTGTLTLAPGAASTTVTDARAGPESVILLMPLSTAAAAALGGGALHVSDRGRGTFTLAHDASAATDRTFGYAIIG
;
A
#
# COMPACT_ATOMS: atom_id res chain seq x y z
N MET A 1 -6.48 12.98 4.48
CA MET A 1 -6.11 11.76 5.23
C MET A 1 -5.22 12.19 6.38
N SER A 2 -5.74 12.26 7.61
CA SER A 2 -4.92 12.61 8.78
C SER A 2 -4.16 11.35 9.24
N GLY A 3 -2.97 11.14 8.68
CA GLY A 3 -2.05 10.10 9.16
C GLY A 3 -1.62 10.38 10.60
N PHE A 4 -1.23 9.34 11.35
CA PHE A 4 -0.71 9.54 12.70
C PHE A 4 0.55 10.42 12.63
N PRO A 5 0.75 11.41 13.52
CA PRO A 5 1.93 12.26 13.47
C PRO A 5 3.22 11.44 13.55
N GLY A 6 4.09 11.62 12.55
CA GLY A 6 5.42 11.02 12.54
C GLY A 6 6.36 11.66 13.56
N LEU A 7 7.54 11.07 13.75
CA LEU A 7 8.59 11.71 14.53
C LEU A 7 9.05 13.02 13.85
N PRO A 8 9.18 14.14 14.59
CA PRO A 8 9.73 15.36 14.02
C PRO A 8 11.18 15.12 13.56
N PRO A 9 11.58 15.61 12.37
CA PRO A 9 12.95 15.45 11.88
C PRO A 9 14.00 16.10 12.79
N ALA A 10 13.62 17.16 13.51
CA ALA A 10 14.48 17.88 14.45
C ALA A 10 14.59 17.20 15.84
N GLY A 11 13.89 16.09 16.05
CA GLY A 11 13.76 15.45 17.36
C GLY A 11 12.57 15.94 18.18
N ALA A 12 12.25 15.20 19.25
CA ALA A 12 11.13 15.43 20.14
C ALA A 12 11.50 15.04 21.58
N GLU A 13 10.69 15.43 22.56
CA GLU A 13 10.89 14.98 23.94
C GLU A 13 10.87 13.44 24.02
N PRO A 14 11.71 12.79 24.84
CA PRO A 14 11.73 11.34 24.98
C PRO A 14 10.35 10.68 25.18
N ARG A 15 9.44 11.36 25.90
CA ARG A 15 8.05 10.89 26.07
C ARG A 15 7.28 10.82 24.76
N GLN A 16 7.43 11.82 23.89
CA GLN A 16 6.76 11.88 22.59
C GLN A 16 7.30 10.79 21.67
N VAL A 17 8.61 10.57 21.67
CA VAL A 17 9.25 9.47 20.93
C VAL A 17 8.72 8.12 21.41
N ALA A 18 8.72 7.88 22.72
CA ALA A 18 8.19 6.64 23.32
C ALA A 18 6.71 6.42 22.97
N ALA A 19 5.90 7.48 22.95
CA ALA A 19 4.49 7.39 22.57
C ALA A 19 4.31 6.97 21.10
N VAL A 20 5.14 7.48 20.18
CA VAL A 20 5.10 7.05 18.77
C VAL A 20 5.56 5.60 18.63
N VAL A 21 6.67 5.22 19.26
CA VAL A 21 7.19 3.84 19.21
C VAL A 21 6.19 2.83 19.76
N ASN A 22 5.55 3.13 20.90
CA ASN A 22 4.51 2.26 21.47
C ASN A 22 3.30 2.09 20.54
N ARG A 23 2.96 3.11 19.73
CA ARG A 23 1.89 3.00 18.73
C ARG A 23 2.29 2.09 17.56
N LEU A 24 3.56 2.06 17.18
CA LEU A 24 4.05 1.11 16.17
C LEU A 24 3.80 -0.33 16.63
N GLY A 25 4.06 -0.63 17.91
CA GLY A 25 3.76 -1.94 18.50
C GLY A 25 2.26 -2.29 18.55
N GLN A 26 1.37 -1.30 18.46
CA GLN A 26 -0.08 -1.49 18.36
C GLN A 26 -0.57 -1.60 16.91
N GLY A 27 0.33 -1.75 15.93
CA GLY A 27 -0.02 -1.87 14.52
C GLY A 27 -0.38 -0.56 13.84
N LYS A 28 -0.15 0.61 14.47
CA LYS A 28 -0.42 1.94 13.87
C LYS A 28 0.73 2.37 12.96
N LEU A 29 1.09 1.51 12.03
CA LEU A 29 2.10 1.78 11.02
C LEU A 29 1.50 2.65 9.93
N ASN A 30 2.07 3.83 9.69
CA ASN A 30 1.66 4.74 8.61
C ASN A 30 2.15 4.28 7.23
N CYS A 31 2.12 2.98 6.95
CA CYS A 31 2.60 2.41 5.69
C CYS A 31 1.52 1.68 4.89
N THR A 32 0.25 1.81 5.28
CA THR A 32 -0.88 1.16 4.61
C THR A 32 -1.67 2.12 3.74
N GLY A 33 -2.42 1.57 2.78
CA GLY A 33 -3.36 2.30 1.93
C GLY A 33 -4.39 1.35 1.31
N THR A 34 -5.26 1.90 0.47
CA THR A 34 -6.23 1.13 -0.31
C THR A 34 -6.14 1.50 -1.78
N LEU A 35 -6.31 0.54 -2.66
CA LEU A 35 -6.35 0.74 -4.11
C LEU A 35 -7.47 -0.10 -4.72
N THR A 36 -7.99 0.32 -5.86
CA THR A 36 -8.89 -0.49 -6.70
C THR A 36 -8.26 -0.62 -8.08
N LEU A 37 -8.21 -1.84 -8.61
CA LEU A 37 -7.66 -2.08 -9.95
C LEU A 37 -8.52 -1.42 -11.02
N ALA A 38 -7.90 -0.85 -12.04
CA ALA A 38 -8.59 -0.22 -13.15
C ALA A 38 -9.39 -1.28 -13.96
N PRO A 39 -10.70 -1.10 -14.14
CA PRO A 39 -11.52 -2.01 -14.94
C PRO A 39 -11.15 -1.90 -16.42
N GLY A 40 -11.05 -3.04 -17.10
CA GLY A 40 -10.73 -3.13 -18.53
C GLY A 40 -9.29 -2.81 -18.90
N ALA A 41 -8.41 -2.56 -17.92
CA ALA A 41 -6.98 -2.32 -18.14
C ALA A 41 -6.13 -3.49 -17.65
N ALA A 42 -4.93 -3.66 -18.22
CA ALA A 42 -3.97 -4.70 -17.80
C ALA A 42 -2.96 -4.21 -16.74
N SER A 43 -3.06 -2.93 -16.35
CA SER A 43 -2.19 -2.36 -15.32
C SER A 43 -2.88 -1.25 -14.54
N THR A 44 -2.47 -1.09 -13.29
CA THR A 44 -2.87 -0.01 -12.40
C THR A 44 -1.64 0.59 -11.74
N THR A 45 -1.43 1.90 -11.91
CA THR A 45 -0.35 2.63 -11.24
C THR A 45 -0.90 3.32 -10.00
N VAL A 46 -0.20 3.18 -8.88
CA VAL A 46 -0.56 3.81 -7.61
C VAL A 46 0.53 4.80 -7.22
N THR A 47 0.13 6.06 -7.02
CA THR A 47 1.00 7.11 -6.51
C THR A 47 0.95 7.13 -4.99
N ASP A 48 2.08 6.81 -4.35
CA ASP A 48 2.25 6.88 -2.91
C ASP A 48 3.69 7.29 -2.60
N ALA A 49 3.87 8.47 -1.99
CA ALA A 49 5.17 9.04 -1.65
C ALA A 49 6.05 8.13 -0.77
N ARG A 50 5.44 7.15 -0.08
CA ARG A 50 6.14 6.18 0.76
C ARG A 50 6.80 5.07 -0.05
N ALA A 51 6.40 4.85 -1.30
CA ALA A 51 6.99 3.82 -2.15
C ALA A 51 8.39 4.24 -2.65
N GLY A 52 9.32 3.31 -2.58
CA GLY A 52 10.65 3.40 -3.18
C GLY A 52 10.95 2.21 -4.11
N PRO A 53 12.07 2.26 -4.83
CA PRO A 53 12.47 1.21 -5.77
C PRO A 53 12.62 -0.18 -5.14
N GLU A 54 13.06 -0.23 -3.88
CA GLU A 54 13.26 -1.47 -3.12
C GLU A 54 12.05 -1.86 -2.25
N SER A 55 10.99 -1.05 -2.22
CA SER A 55 9.86 -1.29 -1.32
C SER A 55 9.10 -2.56 -1.70
N VAL A 56 8.75 -3.38 -0.73
CA VAL A 56 7.89 -4.55 -0.86
C VAL A 56 6.43 -4.10 -0.69
N ILE A 57 5.60 -4.39 -1.69
CA ILE A 57 4.17 -4.10 -1.67
C ILE A 57 3.43 -5.37 -1.29
N LEU A 58 2.81 -5.39 -0.11
CA LEU A 58 1.96 -6.49 0.33
C LEU A 58 0.51 -6.16 0.02
N LEU A 59 -0.18 -7.04 -0.71
CA LEU A 59 -1.57 -6.86 -1.10
C LEU A 59 -2.48 -7.74 -0.24
N MET A 60 -3.60 -7.17 0.21
CA MET A 60 -4.66 -7.87 0.93
C MET A 60 -5.99 -7.61 0.21
N PRO A 61 -6.66 -8.63 -0.34
CA PRO A 61 -7.92 -8.44 -1.04
C PRO A 61 -9.02 -8.01 -0.05
N LEU A 62 -9.83 -7.03 -0.46
CA LEU A 62 -10.98 -6.51 0.31
C LEU A 62 -12.34 -6.87 -0.33
N SER A 63 -12.33 -7.54 -1.49
CA SER A 63 -13.52 -8.04 -2.16
C SER A 63 -13.29 -9.44 -2.74
N THR A 64 -14.38 -10.15 -3.03
CA THR A 64 -14.31 -11.48 -3.65
C THR A 64 -13.66 -11.41 -5.04
N ALA A 65 -13.95 -10.37 -5.82
CA ALA A 65 -13.32 -10.15 -7.13
C ALA A 65 -11.82 -9.87 -7.00
N ALA A 66 -11.39 -9.13 -5.98
CA ALA A 66 -9.97 -8.92 -5.68
C ALA A 66 -9.27 -10.23 -5.25
N ALA A 67 -9.92 -11.04 -4.43
CA ALA A 67 -9.37 -12.33 -4.01
C ALA A 67 -9.19 -13.29 -5.21
N ALA A 68 -10.16 -13.31 -6.13
CA ALA A 68 -10.05 -14.06 -7.38
C ALA A 68 -8.89 -13.55 -8.26
N ALA A 69 -8.71 -12.23 -8.39
CA ALA A 69 -7.60 -11.66 -9.13
C ALA A 69 -6.23 -12.02 -8.53
N LEU A 70 -6.11 -12.02 -7.20
CA LEU A 70 -4.88 -12.43 -6.51
C LEU A 70 -4.58 -13.93 -6.70
N GLY A 71 -5.60 -14.79 -6.66
CA GLY A 71 -5.45 -16.24 -6.89
C GLY A 71 -5.26 -16.62 -8.36
N GLY A 72 -5.60 -15.73 -9.30
CA GLY A 72 -5.57 -16.00 -10.75
C GLY A 72 -4.19 -15.96 -11.41
N GLY A 73 -3.13 -15.58 -10.67
CA GLY A 73 -1.74 -15.61 -11.14
C GLY A 73 -1.30 -14.48 -12.08
N ALA A 74 -2.23 -13.64 -12.56
CA ALA A 74 -1.90 -12.48 -13.38
C ALA A 74 -1.43 -11.27 -12.55
N LEU A 75 -1.91 -11.15 -11.30
CA LEU A 75 -1.65 -10.00 -10.43
C LEU A 75 -0.22 -10.05 -9.85
N HIS A 76 0.61 -9.07 -10.19
CA HIS A 76 1.95 -8.89 -9.61
C HIS A 76 2.40 -7.43 -9.68
N VAL A 77 3.39 -7.08 -8.86
CA VAL A 77 4.05 -5.75 -8.92
C VAL A 77 5.03 -5.77 -10.09
N SER A 78 4.77 -4.99 -11.13
CA SER A 78 5.60 -4.95 -12.34
C SER A 78 6.66 -3.86 -12.31
N ASP A 79 6.44 -2.79 -11.57
CA ASP A 79 7.42 -1.70 -11.42
C ASP A 79 7.27 -0.99 -10.07
N ARG A 80 8.39 -0.44 -9.57
CA ARG A 80 8.48 0.31 -8.32
C ARG A 80 9.43 1.49 -8.51
N GLY A 81 8.90 2.69 -8.34
CA GLY A 81 9.63 3.94 -8.48
C GLY A 81 9.53 4.79 -7.22
N ARG A 82 10.24 5.92 -7.21
CA ARG A 82 10.12 6.88 -6.12
C ARG A 82 8.72 7.48 -6.15
N GLY A 83 7.95 7.25 -5.09
CA GLY A 83 6.60 7.78 -4.95
C GLY A 83 5.54 7.01 -5.75
N THR A 84 5.86 5.86 -6.34
CA THR A 84 4.92 5.13 -7.19
C THR A 84 5.21 3.64 -7.25
N PHE A 85 4.19 2.83 -7.50
CA PHE A 85 4.33 1.43 -7.90
C PHE A 85 3.25 1.05 -8.91
N THR A 86 3.55 0.06 -9.74
CA THR A 86 2.65 -0.41 -10.79
C THR A 86 2.32 -1.87 -10.56
N LEU A 87 1.02 -2.17 -10.60
CA LEU A 87 0.50 -3.53 -10.57
C LEU A 87 0.13 -3.92 -12.00
N ALA A 88 0.68 -5.03 -12.48
CA ALA A 88 0.18 -5.73 -13.66
C ALA A 88 -0.92 -6.72 -13.23
N HIS A 89 -1.98 -6.82 -14.02
CA HIS A 89 -3.11 -7.70 -13.77
C HIS A 89 -3.88 -7.99 -15.07
N ASP A 90 -4.88 -8.87 -15.01
CA ASP A 90 -5.77 -9.15 -16.12
C ASP A 90 -6.73 -7.98 -16.42
N ALA A 91 -7.08 -7.82 -17.69
CA ALA A 91 -8.02 -6.81 -18.20
C ALA A 91 -9.50 -7.19 -17.96
N SER A 92 -9.86 -7.49 -16.72
CA SER A 92 -11.24 -7.76 -16.31
C SER A 92 -12.07 -6.47 -16.22
N ALA A 93 -13.34 -6.56 -16.61
CA ALA A 93 -14.32 -5.48 -16.49
C ALA A 93 -14.85 -5.29 -15.05
N ALA A 94 -14.45 -6.12 -14.09
CA ALA A 94 -14.85 -5.99 -12.69
C ALA A 94 -14.36 -4.66 -12.10
N THR A 95 -15.29 -3.91 -11.51
CA THR A 95 -15.05 -2.56 -10.96
C THR A 95 -14.76 -2.55 -9.47
N ASP A 96 -14.89 -3.69 -8.80
CA ASP A 96 -14.82 -3.84 -7.34
C ASP A 96 -13.56 -4.57 -6.87
N ARG A 97 -12.53 -4.71 -7.71
CA ARG A 97 -11.24 -5.33 -7.37
C ARG A 97 -10.40 -4.44 -6.45
N THR A 98 -10.82 -4.36 -5.19
CA THR A 98 -10.23 -3.47 -4.17
C THR A 98 -9.29 -4.24 -3.24
N PHE A 99 -8.13 -3.64 -2.96
CA PHE A 99 -7.09 -4.16 -2.09
C PHE A 99 -6.74 -3.14 -1.01
N GLY A 100 -6.51 -3.63 0.21
CA GLY A 100 -5.62 -2.96 1.14
C GLY A 100 -4.19 -3.29 0.76
N TYR A 101 -3.27 -2.35 0.93
CA TYR A 101 -1.84 -2.62 0.74
C TYR A 101 -1.01 -2.08 1.89
N ALA A 102 0.17 -2.67 2.08
CA ALA A 102 1.22 -2.16 2.94
C ALA A 102 2.52 -2.01 2.13
N ILE A 103 3.24 -0.92 2.38
CA ILE A 103 4.56 -0.63 1.79
C ILE A 103 5.61 -0.90 2.87
N ILE A 104 6.57 -1.78 2.58
CA ILE A 104 7.65 -2.12 3.52
C ILE A 104 9.00 -1.90 2.84
N GLY A 105 9.89 -1.14 3.46
CA GLY A 105 11.23 -0.84 2.93
C GLY A 105 11.37 0.59 2.45
#